data_AF-A0A2D6GY00-F1
#
_entry.id   AF-A0A2D6GY00-F1
#
_cell.length_a   1.000
_cell.length_b   1.000
_cell.length_c   1.000
_cell.angle_alpha   90.00
_cell.angle_beta   90.00
_cell.angle_gamma   90.00
#
_symmetry.space_group_name_H-M   'P 1'
#
loop_
_entity.id
_entity.type
_entity.pdbx_description
1 polymer ?
#
loop_
_entity_poly.entity_id
_entity_poly.type
_entity_poly.pdbx_seq_one_letter_code
_entity_poly.pdbx_strand_id
1 'polypeptide(L)' 'MDNGFLLLGKLKRNKGSQNYEIPEGTDLSKYASVVVYCYPFNVVFLTTDFK' A
#
# COMPACT_ATOMS: atom_id res chain seq x y z
N MET A 1 -17.58 1.17 4.29
CA MET A 1 -17.30 0.52 2.99
C MET A 1 -15.79 0.41 2.93
N ASP A 2 -15.26 -0.74 3.35
CA ASP A 2 -13.82 -1.01 3.32
C ASP A 2 -13.47 -1.46 1.91
N ASN A 3 -12.72 -0.65 1.17
CA ASN A 3 -12.40 -0.90 -0.23
C ASN A 3 -11.43 -2.09 -0.44
N GLY A 4 -11.30 -3.02 0.51
CA GLY A 4 -10.39 -4.16 0.44
C GLY A 4 -8.91 -3.80 0.48
N PHE A 5 -8.57 -2.52 0.64
CA PHE A 5 -7.19 -2.03 0.74
C PHE A 5 -7.07 -1.00 1.86
N LEU A 6 -5.90 -0.98 2.49
CA LEU A 6 -5.51 0.05 3.46
C LEU A 6 -4.59 1.07 2.79
N LEU A 7 -5.01 2.33 2.75
CA LEU A 7 -4.18 3.41 2.22
C LEU A 7 -3.17 3.85 3.29
N LEU A 8 -1.91 3.50 3.09
CA LEU A 8 -0.81 3.90 3.99
C LEU A 8 -0.33 5.34 3.78
N GLY A 9 -0.57 5.90 2.59
CA GLY A 9 -0.22 7.28 2.26
C GLY A 9 0.23 7.45 0.81
N LYS A 10 0.57 8.70 0.46
CA LYS A 10 1.15 9.03 -0.84
C LYS A 10 2.65 8.70 -0.85
N LEU A 11 3.18 8.37 -2.04
CA LEU A 11 4.62 8.22 -2.26
C LEU A 11 5.37 9.46 -1.78
N LYS A 12 6.29 9.27 -0.84
CA LYS A 12 7.15 10.33 -0.29
C LYS A 12 8.29 10.68 -1.24
N ARG A 13 8.83 9.67 -1.96
CA ARG A 13 9.93 9.83 -2.92
C ARG A 13 9.89 8.73 -4.00
N ASN A 14 10.48 9.02 -5.16
CA ASN A 14 10.59 8.08 -6.29
C ASN A 14 11.81 7.14 -6.23
N LYS A 15 12.71 7.32 -5.26
CA LYS A 15 13.93 6.53 -5.09
C LYS A 15 14.20 6.25 -3.61
N GLY A 16 14.66 5.04 -3.32
CA GLY A 16 15.03 4.58 -1.98
C GLY A 16 13.87 3.96 -1.20
N SER A 17 14.16 3.60 0.05
CA SER A 17 13.20 2.97 0.97
C SER A 17 12.13 3.96 1.42
N GLN A 18 10.90 3.47 1.54
CA GLN A 18 9.77 4.24 2.04
C GLN A 18 9.09 3.46 3.16
N ASN A 19 9.09 4.05 4.34
CA ASN A 19 8.40 3.51 5.50
C ASN A 19 7.10 4.28 5.75
N TYR A 20 6.05 3.52 5.99
CA TYR A 20 4.73 4.00 6.35
C TYR A 20 4.31 3.33 7.65
N GLU A 21 3.64 4.10 8.51
CA GLU A 21 3.07 3.56 9.74
C GLU A 21 1.82 2.75 9.41
N ILE A 22 1.72 1.61 10.08
CA ILE A 22 0.55 0.74 9.99
C ILE A 22 -0.30 1.08 11.22
N PRO A 23 -1.60 1.42 11.05
CA PRO A 23 -2.48 1.73 12.16
C PRO A 23 -2.55 0.57 13.16
N GLU A 24 -2.55 0.90 14.45
CA GLU A 24 -2.69 -0.11 15.51
C GLU A 24 -4.00 -0.89 15.37
N GLY A 25 -3.93 -2.22 15.54
CA GLY A 25 -5.07 -3.11 15.33
C GLY A 25 -5.32 -3.51 13.87
N THR A 26 -4.47 -3.07 12.93
CA THR A 26 -4.52 -3.58 11.55
C THR A 26 -4.04 -5.03 11.52
N ASP A 27 -4.95 -5.94 11.19
CA ASP A 27 -4.63 -7.35 10.99
C ASP A 27 -4.00 -7.57 9.61
N LEU A 28 -2.67 -7.68 9.58
CA LEU A 28 -1.91 -7.84 8.33
C LEU A 28 -2.19 -9.18 7.63
N SER A 29 -2.64 -10.20 8.37
CA SER A 29 -3.04 -11.49 7.81
C SER A 29 -4.22 -11.41 6.85
N LYS A 30 -5.00 -10.32 6.87
CA LYS A 30 -6.08 -10.07 5.91
C LYS A 30 -5.60 -9.54 4.55
N TYR A 31 -4.34 -9.12 4.45
CA TYR A 31 -3.79 -8.53 3.22
C TYR A 31 -2.78 -9.48 2.59
N ALA A 32 -2.93 -9.72 1.28
CA ALA A 32 -2.03 -10.60 0.54
C ALA A 32 -0.82 -9.88 -0.08
N SER A 33 -0.95 -8.58 -0.35
CA SER A 33 0.06 -7.83 -1.09
C SER A 33 0.06 -6.34 -0.75
N VAL A 34 1.22 -5.70 -0.92
CA VAL A 34 1.39 -4.26 -0.94
C VAL A 34 1.40 -3.78 -2.39
N VAL A 35 0.61 -2.75 -2.68
CA VAL A 35 0.47 -2.18 -4.02
C VAL A 35 0.79 -0.69 -4.03
N VAL A 36 1.58 -0.26 -5.02
CA VAL A 36 1.79 1.14 -5.36
C VAL A 36 0.84 1.50 -6.48
N TYR A 37 -0.16 2.33 -6.16
CA TYR A 37 -1.21 2.72 -7.09
C TYR A 37 -1.04 4.15 -7.60
N CYS A 38 -1.25 4.33 -8.90
CA CYS A 38 -1.26 5.65 -9.52
C CYS A 38 -2.69 6.13 -9.76
N TYR A 39 -3.18 6.97 -8.84
CA TYR A 39 -4.53 7.53 -8.88
C TYR A 39 -4.91 8.26 -10.19
N PRO A 40 -4.09 9.17 -10.75
CA PRO A 40 -4.50 9.93 -11.94
C PRO A 40 -4.64 9.08 -13.21
N PHE A 41 -3.91 7.96 -13.29
CA PHE A 41 -3.93 7.08 -14.48
C PHE A 41 -4.71 5.78 -14.24
N ASN A 42 -5.23 5.58 -13.03
CA ASN A 42 -5.99 4.39 -12.64
C ASN A 42 -5.26 3.05 -12.89
N VAL A 43 -3.96 2.99 -12.58
CA VAL A 43 -3.07 1.84 -12.84
C VAL A 43 -2.24 1.42 -11.62
N VAL A 44 -1.92 0.13 -11.53
CA VAL A 44 -0.98 -0.42 -10.55
C VAL A 44 0.43 -0.32 -11.10
N PHE A 45 1.32 0.36 -10.36
CA PHE A 45 2.72 0.51 -10.75
C PHE A 45 3.58 -0.65 -10.25
N LEU A 46 3.36 -1.07 -9.01
CA LEU A 46 4.12 -2.13 -8.37
C LEU A 46 3.19 -2.93 -7.46
N THR A 47 3.42 -4.23 -7.38
CA THR A 47 2.80 -5.14 -6.42
C THR A 47 3.89 -6.02 -5.82
N THR A 48 3.81 -6.27 -4.53
CA THR A 48 4.67 -7.23 -3.83
C THR A 48 3.83 -8.00 -2.83
N ASP A 49 4.05 -9.30 -2.74
CA ASP A 49 3.45 -10.16 -1.71
C ASP A 49 4.03 -9.85 -0.32
N PHE A 50 3.22 -10.09 0.71
CA PHE A 50 3.71 -10.19 2.09
C PHE A 50 4.28 -11.60 2.27
N LYS A 51 5.58 -11.71 2.56
CA LYS A 51 6.24 -12.97 2.88
C LYS A 51 6.41 -13.17 4.38
#